data_AF-A0A973FZB2-F1
#
_entry.id   AF-A0A973FZB2-F1
#
_cell.length_a   1.000
_cell.length_b   1.000
_cell.length_c   1.000
_cell.angle_alpha   90.00
_cell.angle_beta   90.00
_cell.angle_gamma   90.00
#
_symmetry.space_group_name_H-M   'P 1'
#
loop_
_entity.id
_entity.type
_entity.pdbx_description
1 polymer ?
#
loop_
_entity_poly.entity_id
_entity_poly.type
_entity_poly.pdbx_seq_one_letter_code
_entity_poly.pdbx_strand_id
1 'polypeptide(L)'
;AIGENGKKQAEITLFDTLNGDIAWGKNTGLQDMAEIRVSEKGIWTLAATRNAGDMAFTLFDSAGKEVWQKKIAKNYSRDVKSYLQFTSDLSGFAVYHLKQGRYISARFPETGR
;
A
#
# COMPACT_ATOMS: atom_id res chain seq x y z
N ALA A 1 13.54 13.42 -13.93
CA ALA A 1 14.30 12.45 -13.13
C ALA A 1 14.37 12.98 -11.71
N ILE A 2 13.89 12.26 -10.71
CA ILE A 2 14.02 12.66 -9.30
C ILE A 2 15.01 11.68 -8.66
N GLY A 3 16.26 12.12 -8.61
CA GLY A 3 17.29 11.57 -7.74
C GLY A 3 17.93 12.74 -7.04
N GLU A 4 17.46 13.06 -5.83
CA GLU A 4 18.21 13.89 -4.90
C GLU A 4 18.05 13.29 -3.49
N ASN A 5 19.20 13.02 -2.87
CA ASN A 5 19.43 12.60 -1.48
C ASN A 5 19.14 11.14 -1.11
N GLY A 6 20.09 10.25 -1.45
CA GLY A 6 20.81 9.33 -0.53
C GLY A 6 20.06 8.40 0.44
N LYS A 7 18.73 8.44 0.53
CA LYS A 7 17.95 7.54 1.35
C LYS A 7 17.63 6.28 0.56
N LYS A 8 17.99 5.12 1.11
CA LYS A 8 17.54 3.82 0.59
C LYS A 8 16.02 3.86 0.46
N GLN A 9 15.54 3.72 -0.77
CA GLN A 9 14.11 3.64 -1.05
C GLN A 9 13.57 2.30 -0.54
N ALA A 10 12.31 2.26 -0.15
CA ALA A 10 11.66 1.03 0.27
C ALA A 10 11.50 0.08 -0.93
N GLU A 11 12.05 -1.11 -0.78
CA GLU A 11 11.84 -2.23 -1.68
C GLU A 11 10.72 -3.11 -1.12
N ILE A 12 9.80 -3.51 -2.00
CA ILE A 12 8.80 -4.54 -1.69
C ILE A 12 9.18 -5.77 -2.48
N THR A 13 9.33 -6.90 -1.78
CA THR A 13 9.55 -8.21 -2.40
C THR A 13 8.44 -9.14 -1.95
N LEU A 14 7.78 -9.78 -2.93
CA LEU A 14 6.82 -10.84 -2.70
C LEU A 14 7.49 -12.19 -2.98
N PHE A 15 7.42 -13.10 -2.02
CA PHE A 15 7.97 -14.44 -2.12
C PHE A 15 6.86 -15.47 -2.33
N ASP A 16 7.11 -16.42 -3.22
CA ASP A 16 6.36 -17.67 -3.25
C ASP A 16 6.92 -18.60 -2.17
N THR A 17 6.19 -18.76 -1.07
CA THR A 17 6.65 -19.59 0.06
C THR A 17 6.64 -21.08 -0.23
N LEU A 18 5.94 -21.54 -1.27
CA LEU A 18 5.93 -22.96 -1.65
C LEU A 18 7.23 -23.34 -2.36
N ASN A 19 7.66 -22.50 -3.30
CA ASN A 19 8.83 -22.76 -4.13
C ASN A 19 10.11 -22.13 -3.56
N GLY A 20 9.99 -21.17 -2.63
CA GLY A 20 11.13 -20.42 -2.10
C GLY A 20 11.66 -19.34 -3.05
N ASP A 21 10.93 -19.07 -4.12
CA ASP A 21 11.32 -18.14 -5.17
C ASP A 21 10.73 -16.74 -4.97
N ILE A 22 11.38 -15.75 -5.56
CA ILE A 22 10.84 -14.39 -5.65
C ILE A 22 9.76 -14.38 -6.72
N ALA A 23 8.52 -14.09 -6.32
CA ALA A 23 7.43 -13.86 -7.26
C ALA A 23 7.65 -12.55 -8.01
N TRP A 24 7.96 -11.47 -7.27
CA TRP A 24 8.42 -10.19 -7.83
C TRP A 24 9.09 -9.32 -6.76
N GLY A 25 9.92 -8.37 -7.20
CA GLY A 25 10.53 -7.34 -6.38
C GLY A 25 10.44 -5.97 -7.06
N LYS A 26 10.18 -4.91 -6.30
CA LYS A 26 10.08 -3.55 -6.83
C LYS A 26 10.60 -2.49 -5.86
N ASN A 27 11.50 -1.66 -6.36
CA ASN A 27 11.82 -0.38 -5.74
C ASN A 27 10.63 0.55 -5.94
N THR A 28 9.99 0.92 -4.83
CA THR A 28 8.74 1.67 -4.90
C THR A 28 8.94 3.19 -4.95
N GLY A 29 10.17 3.68 -4.73
CA GLY A 29 10.42 5.11 -4.55
C GLY A 29 9.83 5.67 -3.26
N LEU A 30 9.29 4.82 -2.39
CA LEU A 30 8.65 5.19 -1.14
C LEU A 30 9.71 5.28 -0.03
N GLN A 31 9.62 6.29 0.84
CA GLN A 31 10.67 6.52 1.86
C GLN A 31 10.43 5.77 3.17
N ASP A 32 9.20 5.76 3.67
CA ASP A 32 8.85 5.20 4.97
C ASP A 32 7.59 4.33 4.82
N MET A 33 7.80 3.02 4.80
CA MET A 33 6.72 2.04 4.66
C MET A 33 6.03 1.82 6.00
N ALA A 34 4.73 2.07 6.05
CA ALA A 34 3.93 1.92 7.26
C ALA A 34 3.33 0.51 7.36
N GLU A 35 2.87 -0.05 6.24
CA GLU A 35 2.28 -1.39 6.20
C GLU A 35 2.21 -1.92 4.76
N ILE A 36 2.22 -3.24 4.61
CA ILE A 36 1.90 -3.94 3.37
C ILE A 36 0.83 -5.00 3.68
N ARG A 37 -0.13 -5.15 2.76
CA ARG A 37 -1.09 -6.25 2.77
C ARG A 37 -1.21 -6.88 1.39
N VAL A 38 -1.29 -8.20 1.39
CA VAL A 38 -1.60 -9.00 0.22
C VAL A 38 -3.05 -9.46 0.36
N SER A 39 -3.83 -9.42 -0.73
CA SER A 39 -5.20 -9.94 -0.72
C SER A 39 -5.18 -11.45 -0.56
N GLU A 40 -6.28 -12.04 -0.07
CA GLU A 40 -6.35 -13.47 0.26
C GLU A 40 -5.92 -14.39 -0.90
N LYS A 41 -6.18 -13.99 -2.14
CA LYS A 41 -5.83 -14.74 -3.35
C LYS A 41 -4.50 -14.33 -3.98
N GLY A 42 -3.73 -13.42 -3.37
CA GLY A 42 -2.48 -12.90 -3.93
C GLY A 42 -2.64 -12.00 -5.16
N ILE A 43 -3.87 -11.63 -5.53
CA ILE A 43 -4.16 -10.86 -6.75
C ILE A 43 -3.69 -9.40 -6.60
N TRP A 44 -3.73 -8.90 -5.37
CA TRP A 44 -3.46 -7.50 -5.07
C TRP A 44 -2.48 -7.39 -3.91
N THR A 45 -1.51 -6.48 -4.06
CA THR A 45 -0.65 -6.04 -2.96
C THR A 45 -0.87 -4.55 -2.73
N LEU A 46 -1.30 -4.17 -1.54
CA LEU A 46 -1.52 -2.79 -1.13
C LEU A 46 -0.43 -2.38 -0.15
N ALA A 47 0.36 -1.38 -0.52
CA ALA A 47 1.37 -0.77 0.33
C ALA A 47 0.88 0.59 0.83
N ALA A 48 1.01 0.86 2.12
CA ALA A 48 0.86 2.19 2.69
C ALA A 48 2.21 2.74 3.15
N THR A 49 2.39 4.01 2.86
CA THR A 49 3.57 4.77 3.26
C THR A 49 3.16 6.02 3.99
N ARG A 50 4.06 6.49 4.84
CA ARG A 50 3.84 7.66 5.67
C ARG A 50 4.96 8.64 5.39
N ASN A 51 4.61 9.90 5.11
CA ASN A 51 5.61 10.95 5.02
C ASN A 51 5.07 12.21 5.69
N ALA A 52 5.74 12.70 6.73
CA ALA A 52 5.42 13.95 7.42
C ALA A 52 3.94 14.15 7.83
N GLY A 53 3.18 13.07 8.06
CA GLY A 53 1.76 13.10 8.42
C GLY A 53 0.79 12.86 7.25
N ASP A 54 1.29 12.73 6.04
CA ASP A 54 0.53 12.27 4.88
C ASP A 54 0.65 10.76 4.73
N MET A 55 -0.43 10.15 4.26
CA MET A 55 -0.44 8.75 3.87
C MET A 55 -0.59 8.61 2.37
N ALA A 56 0.22 7.76 1.76
CA ALA A 56 0.06 7.34 0.38
C ALA A 56 -0.13 5.83 0.31
N PHE A 57 -1.09 5.42 -0.52
CA PHE A 57 -1.42 4.03 -0.77
C PHE A 57 -1.12 3.72 -2.22
N THR A 58 -0.40 2.62 -2.47
CA THR A 58 -0.10 2.13 -3.81
C THR A 58 -0.58 0.68 -3.92
N LEU A 59 -1.34 0.40 -4.96
CA LEU A 59 -1.86 -0.92 -5.29
C LEU A 59 -1.03 -1.51 -6.45
N PHE A 60 -0.57 -2.74 -6.25
CA PHE A 60 0.14 -3.53 -7.24
C PHE A 60 -0.68 -4.76 -7.61
N ASP A 61 -0.66 -5.13 -8.89
CA ASP A 61 -1.19 -6.41 -9.36
C ASP A 61 -0.26 -7.59 -8.97
N SER A 62 -0.65 -8.80 -9.33
CA SER A 62 0.09 -10.02 -9.03
C SER A 62 1.47 -10.10 -9.70
N ALA A 63 1.73 -9.26 -10.71
CA ALA A 63 3.04 -9.13 -11.37
C ALA A 63 3.88 -7.98 -10.79
N GLY A 64 3.41 -7.31 -9.73
CA GLY A 64 4.10 -6.16 -9.13
C GLY A 64 3.96 -4.86 -9.93
N LYS A 65 3.12 -4.83 -10.97
CA LYS A 65 2.84 -3.60 -11.71
C LYS A 65 1.96 -2.70 -10.86
N GLU A 66 2.33 -1.43 -10.79
CA GLU A 66 1.50 -0.42 -10.14
C GLU A 66 0.27 -0.15 -11.00
N VAL A 67 -0.91 -0.35 -10.42
CA VAL A 67 -2.19 -0.16 -11.12
C VAL A 67 -3.00 1.00 -10.55
N TRP A 68 -2.69 1.42 -9.32
CA TRP A 68 -3.40 2.51 -8.68
C TRP A 68 -2.59 3.14 -7.54
N GLN A 69 -2.76 4.45 -7.36
CA GLN A 69 -2.20 5.18 -6.23
C GLN A 69 -3.19 6.22 -5.71
N LYS A 70 -3.21 6.42 -4.39
CA LYS A 70 -3.92 7.53 -3.76
C LYS A 70 -3.14 8.11 -2.61
N LYS A 71 -3.00 9.43 -2.64
CA LYS A 71 -2.52 10.23 -1.52
C LYS A 71 -3.71 10.71 -0.71
N ILE A 72 -3.61 10.61 0.61
CA ILE A 72 -4.60 11.17 1.52
C ILE A 72 -3.88 12.18 2.42
N ALA A 73 -3.92 13.44 1.99
CA ALA A 73 -3.21 14.57 2.60
C ALA A 73 -4.05 15.27 3.68
N LYS A 74 -4.28 14.61 4.81
CA LYS A 74 -5.13 15.14 5.89
C LYS A 74 -4.46 15.23 7.26
N ASN A 75 -3.13 15.27 7.33
CA ASN A 75 -2.42 15.09 8.60
C ASN A 75 -2.96 13.83 9.30
N TYR A 76 -3.06 12.73 8.57
CA TYR A 76 -3.28 11.42 9.17
C TYR A 76 -2.01 11.09 9.95
N SER A 77 -1.98 11.67 11.14
CA SER A 77 -0.88 11.71 12.09
C SER A 77 -0.54 10.30 12.57
N ARG A 78 0.37 10.20 13.54
CA ARG A 78 0.64 8.98 14.30
C ARG A 78 -0.64 8.29 14.83
N ASP A 79 -1.80 8.98 14.85
CA ASP A 79 -3.11 8.51 15.29
C ASP A 79 -3.89 7.70 14.24
N VAL A 80 -3.34 7.47 13.06
CA VAL A 80 -3.79 6.38 12.18
C VAL A 80 -2.86 5.21 12.34
N LYS A 81 -3.38 4.13 12.91
CA LYS A 81 -2.69 2.84 12.82
C LYS A 81 -3.08 2.26 11.48
N SER A 82 -2.08 2.05 10.63
CA SER A 82 -2.22 1.28 9.41
C SER A 82 -2.52 -0.16 9.85
N TYR A 83 -3.81 -0.42 10.03
CA TYR A 83 -4.41 -1.73 9.90
C TYR A 83 -5.17 -1.68 8.61
N LEU A 84 -4.48 -2.04 7.53
CA LEU A 84 -5.05 -2.16 6.21
C LEU A 84 -5.82 -3.46 6.13
N GLN A 85 -7.03 -3.36 5.62
CA GLN A 85 -7.82 -4.50 5.22
C GLN A 85 -8.42 -4.22 3.85
N PHE A 86 -8.37 -5.19 2.94
CA PHE A 86 -9.15 -5.10 1.71
C PHE A 86 -10.65 -5.13 2.04
N THR A 87 -11.46 -4.44 1.27
CA THR A 87 -12.92 -4.62 1.35
C THR A 87 -13.28 -6.05 0.96
N SER A 88 -14.42 -6.57 1.43
CA SER A 88 -14.85 -7.95 1.17
C SER A 88 -15.00 -8.29 -0.32
N ASP A 89 -15.39 -7.29 -1.13
CA ASP A 89 -15.50 -7.38 -2.58
C ASP A 89 -14.19 -7.08 -3.32
N LEU A 90 -13.09 -6.85 -2.58
CA LEU A 90 -11.76 -6.50 -3.10
C LEU A 90 -11.73 -5.23 -3.96
N SER A 91 -12.79 -4.43 -3.95
CA SER A 91 -12.88 -3.22 -4.78
C SER A 91 -12.28 -1.98 -4.09
N GLY A 92 -11.65 -2.16 -2.93
CA GLY A 92 -11.04 -1.10 -2.15
C GLY A 92 -10.35 -1.62 -0.90
N PHE A 93 -10.13 -0.71 0.05
CA PHE A 93 -9.56 -1.00 1.35
C PHE A 93 -10.15 -0.13 2.45
N ALA A 94 -9.93 -0.54 3.69
CA ALA A 94 -10.23 0.19 4.90
C ALA A 94 -8.96 0.42 5.73
N VAL A 95 -8.92 1.55 6.44
CA VAL A 95 -7.84 1.89 7.38
C VAL A 95 -8.44 2.29 8.71
N TYR A 96 -7.85 1.80 9.80
CA TYR A 96 -8.32 2.12 11.15
C TYR A 96 -7.82 3.49 11.66
N HIS A 97 -8.74 4.38 11.99
CA HIS A 97 -8.42 5.68 12.56
C HIS A 97 -8.54 5.64 14.09
N LEU A 98 -7.42 5.70 14.82
CA LEU A 98 -7.41 5.58 16.29
C LEU A 98 -8.22 6.70 16.95
N LYS A 99 -7.98 7.96 16.56
CA LYS A 99 -8.69 9.13 17.15
C LYS A 99 -10.21 9.05 16.99
N GLN A 100 -10.70 8.51 15.87
CA GLN A 100 -12.14 8.39 15.61
C GLN A 100 -12.72 7.04 16.04
N GLY A 101 -11.89 6.08 16.44
CA GLY A 101 -12.30 4.74 16.83
C GLY A 101 -13.01 3.94 15.72
N ARG A 102 -12.79 4.28 14.44
CA ARG A 102 -13.53 3.69 13.30
C ARG A 102 -12.66 3.44 12.08
N TYR A 103 -13.13 2.56 11.19
CA TYR A 103 -12.56 2.36 9.87
C TYR A 103 -13.02 3.46 8.90
N ILE A 104 -12.09 3.87 8.03
CA ILE A 104 -12.37 4.72 6.88
C ILE A 104 -12.04 3.92 5.62
N SER A 105 -13.04 3.77 4.74
CA SER A 105 -12.90 3.00 3.51
C SER A 105 -12.67 3.89 2.30
N ALA A 106 -11.90 3.37 1.34
CA ALA A 106 -11.71 3.97 0.02
C ALA A 106 -11.89 2.90 -1.05
N ARG A 107 -12.63 3.24 -2.11
CA ARG A 107 -12.78 2.40 -3.30
C ARG A 107 -11.63 2.67 -4.27
N PHE A 108 -11.15 1.63 -4.92
CA PHE A 108 -10.37 1.73 -6.14
C PHE A 108 -11.30 2.25 -7.26
N PRO A 109 -10.80 3.06 -8.21
CA PRO A 109 -11.56 3.37 -9.41
C PRO A 109 -11.85 2.09 -10.18
N GLU A 110 -12.94 2.09 -10.93
CA GLU A 110 -13.16 1.04 -11.93
C GLU A 110 -12.01 1.13 -12.93
N THR A 111 -11.11 0.15 -12.91
CA THR A 111 -10.12 -0.01 -13.95
C THR A 111 -10.88 -0.42 -15.20
N GLY A 112 -11.05 0.51 -16.15
CA GLY A 112 -11.64 0.19 -17.46
C GLY A 112 -10.94 -1.03 -18.03
N ARG A 113 -11.72 -2.10 -18.25
CA ARG A 113 -11.26 -3.35 -18.88
C ARG A 113 -10.99 -3.14 -20.35
#